data_AF-A0A523PX33-F1
#
_entry.id   AF-A0A523PX33-F1
#
_cell.length_a   1.000
_cell.length_b   1.000
_cell.length_c   1.000
_cell.angle_alpha   90.00
_cell.angle_beta   90.00
_cell.angle_gamma   90.00
#
_symmetry.space_group_name_H-M   'P 1'
#
loop_
_entity.id
_entity.type
_entity.pdbx_description
1 polymer ?
#
loop_
_entity_poly.entity_id
_entity_poly.type
_entity_poly.pdbx_seq_one_letter_code
_entity_poly.pdbx_strand_id
1 'polypeptide(L)'
;MARLKGLLKIEGTLDNLTFYKTQDGHLVKTKSGVSGDRIANDPNFQRTRENGSEFGSSASAGKLLRNAVRNLMMNASDNRVTSRLTQIMTQIKNYDATSPRGERNVGVGIADPMAKALLKGFDFNDSATLGSVIFAPFTVNTGTGDIAFPAFTPINDIYYPTGATHVSFKSAFADVDFVNEVSAIEYSPVQNLAIDGTNTPFNLIPAAVPAGAGTKLYFLTIEFFQEVNGIQYSLKNGAYNVLNIVELA
;
A
#
# COMPACT_ATOMS: atom_id res chain seq x y z
N MET A 1 32.78 23.97 -21.62
CA MET A 1 31.31 24.00 -21.44
C MET A 1 30.78 25.34 -21.92
N ALA A 2 29.61 25.35 -22.58
CA ALA A 2 28.99 26.59 -23.03
C ALA A 2 28.46 27.38 -21.81
N ARG A 3 28.66 28.71 -21.83
CA ARG A 3 28.28 29.62 -20.74
C ARG A 3 27.12 30.50 -21.21
N LEU A 4 26.11 30.68 -20.35
CA LEU A 4 25.02 31.63 -20.60
C LEU A 4 25.47 33.04 -20.19
N LYS A 5 25.68 33.93 -21.18
CA LYS A 5 26.04 35.35 -20.96
C LYS A 5 24.86 36.27 -21.27
N GLY A 6 23.73 36.06 -20.59
CA GLY A 6 22.50 36.85 -20.76
C GLY A 6 22.04 37.51 -19.46
N LEU A 7 21.25 38.58 -19.57
CA LEU A 7 20.61 39.24 -18.43
C LEU A 7 19.57 38.34 -17.76
N LEU A 8 18.86 37.54 -18.57
CA LEU A 8 17.87 36.57 -18.11
C LEU A 8 18.58 35.29 -17.64
N LYS A 9 18.35 34.93 -16.37
CA LYS A 9 18.82 33.69 -15.76
C LYS A 9 17.71 32.65 -15.90
N ILE A 10 17.95 31.63 -16.72
CA ILE A 10 17.03 30.52 -16.95
C ILE A 10 17.64 29.29 -16.26
N GLU A 11 16.83 28.57 -15.48
CA GLU A 11 17.19 27.27 -14.92
C GLU A 11 16.12 26.26 -15.36
N GLY A 12 16.56 25.11 -15.88
CA GLY A 12 15.67 24.09 -16.44
C GLY A 12 16.00 23.73 -17.89
N THR A 13 15.14 22.93 -18.54
CA THR A 13 15.33 22.50 -19.93
C THR A 13 14.36 23.24 -20.84
N LEU A 14 14.89 23.91 -21.86
CA LEU A 14 14.13 24.50 -22.96
C LEU A 14 14.59 23.82 -24.25
N ASP A 15 13.65 23.11 -24.88
CA ASP A 15 13.92 22.30 -26.07
C ASP A 15 15.13 21.36 -25.86
N ASN A 16 16.16 21.46 -26.70
CA ASN A 16 17.37 20.66 -26.61
C ASN A 16 18.47 21.26 -25.72
N LEU A 17 18.19 22.32 -24.95
CA LEU A 17 19.16 22.98 -24.08
C LEU A 17 18.74 22.88 -22.61
N THR A 18 19.63 22.38 -21.77
CA THR A 18 19.48 22.39 -20.31
C THR A 18 20.37 23.47 -19.72
N PHE A 19 19.75 24.42 -19.03
CA PHE A 19 20.37 25.54 -18.33
C PHE A 19 20.46 25.21 -16.84
N TYR A 20 21.65 25.37 -16.27
CA TYR A 20 21.91 25.03 -14.86
C TYR A 20 23.02 25.90 -14.29
N LYS A 21 23.03 26.07 -12.98
CA LYS A 21 24.01 26.89 -12.27
C LYS A 21 25.06 26.01 -11.60
N THR A 22 26.33 26.41 -11.73
CA THR A 22 27.48 25.80 -11.06
C THR A 22 28.26 26.87 -10.28
N GLN A 23 29.31 26.46 -9.56
CA GLN A 23 30.25 27.39 -8.91
C GLN A 23 30.91 28.35 -9.92
N ASP A 24 31.08 27.90 -11.19
CA ASP A 24 31.66 28.68 -12.28
C ASP A 24 30.63 29.55 -13.04
N GLY A 25 29.40 29.65 -12.55
CA GLY A 25 28.32 30.46 -13.13
C GLY A 25 27.26 29.64 -13.88
N HIS A 26 26.51 30.32 -14.76
CA HIS A 26 25.40 29.72 -15.52
C HIS A 26 25.92 29.02 -16.76
N LEU A 27 25.67 27.72 -16.84
CA LEU A 27 26.10 26.86 -17.94
C LEU A 27 24.89 26.38 -18.73
N VAL A 28 25.15 26.10 -20.00
CA VAL A 28 24.18 25.46 -20.89
C VAL A 28 24.82 24.19 -21.48
N LYS A 29 24.06 23.11 -21.51
CA LYS A 29 24.42 21.88 -22.22
C LYS A 29 23.28 21.49 -23.15
N THR A 30 23.60 20.77 -24.22
CA THR A 30 22.55 20.01 -24.92
C THR A 30 21.95 18.99 -23.98
N LYS A 31 20.65 18.73 -24.15
CA LYS A 31 19.91 17.73 -23.38
C LYS A 31 20.68 16.41 -23.41
N SER A 32 21.19 16.01 -22.26
CA SER A 32 21.90 14.74 -22.09
C SER A 32 20.88 13.65 -21.83
N GLY A 33 20.64 12.77 -22.80
CA GLY A 33 19.70 11.65 -22.68
C GLY A 33 19.32 11.06 -24.03
N VAL A 34 18.73 9.87 -23.99
CA VAL A 34 18.15 9.20 -25.17
C VAL A 34 16.73 9.76 -25.37
N SER A 35 16.33 10.08 -26.61
CA SER A 35 14.96 10.55 -26.88
C SER A 35 13.92 9.46 -26.61
N GLY A 36 12.70 9.85 -26.25
CA GLY A 36 11.59 8.92 -26.07
C GLY A 36 11.32 8.10 -27.34
N ASP A 37 11.33 8.74 -28.51
CA ASP A 37 11.18 8.08 -29.81
C ASP A 37 12.26 7.03 -30.06
N ARG A 38 13.49 7.31 -29.65
CA ARG A 38 14.57 6.34 -29.76
C ARG A 38 14.34 5.17 -28.81
N ILE A 39 13.95 5.41 -27.56
CA ILE A 39 13.60 4.32 -26.63
C ILE A 39 12.45 3.47 -27.18
N ALA A 40 11.45 4.09 -27.83
CA ALA A 40 10.29 3.42 -28.39
C ALA A 40 10.64 2.52 -29.58
N ASN A 41 11.53 2.96 -30.47
CA ASN A 41 11.73 2.33 -31.78
C ASN A 41 13.07 1.60 -31.95
N ASP A 42 14.15 2.03 -31.26
CA ASP A 42 15.49 1.46 -31.45
C ASP A 42 15.55 0.03 -30.84
N PRO A 43 16.00 -0.98 -31.60
CA PRO A 43 16.11 -2.37 -31.13
C PRO A 43 16.96 -2.53 -29.87
N ASN A 44 17.97 -1.67 -29.68
CA ASN A 44 18.83 -1.73 -28.49
C ASN A 44 18.07 -1.45 -27.18
N PHE A 45 16.92 -0.78 -27.25
CA PHE A 45 16.08 -0.47 -26.09
C PHE A 45 14.95 -1.47 -25.86
N GLN A 46 14.89 -2.58 -26.61
CA GLN A 46 13.86 -3.62 -26.43
C GLN A 46 13.72 -4.04 -24.96
N ARG A 47 14.84 -4.37 -24.30
CA ARG A 47 14.84 -4.77 -22.88
C ARG A 47 14.36 -3.66 -21.93
N THR A 48 14.60 -2.40 -22.29
CA THR A 48 14.11 -1.26 -21.51
C THR A 48 12.59 -1.16 -21.60
N ARG A 49 12.03 -1.36 -22.80
CA ARG A 49 10.58 -1.37 -23.04
C ARG A 49 9.90 -2.54 -22.34
N GLU A 50 10.45 -3.74 -22.44
CA GLU A 50 9.95 -4.93 -21.75
C GLU A 50 9.88 -4.70 -20.22
N ASN A 51 10.99 -4.24 -19.62
CA ASN A 51 11.01 -3.96 -18.19
C ASN A 51 10.03 -2.83 -17.81
N GLY A 52 9.89 -1.81 -18.66
CA GLY A 52 8.95 -0.71 -18.47
C GLY A 52 7.49 -1.17 -18.50
N SER A 53 7.14 -2.07 -19.42
CA SER A 53 5.82 -2.70 -19.52
C SER A 53 5.49 -3.49 -18.26
N GLU A 54 6.38 -4.40 -17.83
CA GLU A 54 6.18 -5.19 -16.60
C GLU A 54 6.08 -4.32 -15.34
N PHE A 55 6.87 -3.25 -15.27
CA PHE A 55 6.80 -2.28 -14.17
C PHE A 55 5.46 -1.52 -14.18
N GLY A 56 5.00 -1.09 -15.35
CA GLY A 56 3.69 -0.47 -15.53
C GLY A 56 2.55 -1.37 -15.07
N SER A 57 2.57 -2.64 -15.46
CA SER A 57 1.61 -3.65 -15.00
C SER A 57 1.65 -3.81 -13.47
N SER A 58 2.84 -3.89 -12.87
CA SER A 58 3.01 -4.00 -11.42
C SER A 58 2.47 -2.75 -10.67
N ALA A 59 2.69 -1.56 -11.22
CA ALA A 59 2.17 -0.32 -10.66
C ALA A 59 0.64 -0.23 -10.75
N SER A 60 0.05 -0.68 -11.86
CA SER A 60 -1.41 -0.76 -12.03
C SER A 60 -2.04 -1.76 -11.06
N ALA A 61 -1.46 -2.94 -10.89
CA ALA A 61 -1.92 -3.92 -9.89
C ALA A 61 -1.87 -3.35 -8.46
N GLY A 62 -0.78 -2.65 -8.11
CA GLY A 62 -0.68 -1.96 -6.83
C GLY A 62 -1.74 -0.87 -6.67
N LYS A 63 -2.05 -0.13 -7.75
CA LYS A 63 -3.11 0.88 -7.75
C LYS A 63 -4.49 0.26 -7.54
N LEU A 64 -4.79 -0.87 -8.20
CA LEU A 64 -6.04 -1.60 -8.02
C LEU A 64 -6.25 -1.97 -6.54
N LEU A 65 -5.25 -2.58 -5.90
CA LEU A 65 -5.33 -2.95 -4.49
C LEU A 65 -5.55 -1.72 -3.59
N ARG A 66 -4.80 -0.63 -3.80
CA ARG A 66 -5.02 0.62 -3.02
C ARG A 66 -6.40 1.23 -3.26
N ASN A 67 -6.94 1.12 -4.46
CA ASN A 67 -8.29 1.59 -4.75
C ASN A 67 -9.34 0.75 -4.01
N ALA A 68 -9.18 -0.58 -3.97
CA ALA A 68 -10.07 -1.49 -3.27
C ALA A 68 -10.18 -1.15 -1.77
N VAL A 69 -9.08 -0.74 -1.14
CA VAL A 69 -9.02 -0.39 0.30
C VAL A 69 -8.90 1.12 0.57
N ARG A 70 -9.22 1.98 -0.40
CA ARG A 70 -9.00 3.43 -0.31
C ARG A 70 -9.58 4.04 0.97
N ASN A 71 -10.78 3.60 1.37
CA ASN A 71 -11.46 4.13 2.56
C ASN A 71 -10.70 3.82 3.86
N LEU A 72 -10.02 2.68 3.94
CA LEU A 72 -9.20 2.32 5.10
C LEU A 72 -7.87 3.09 5.10
N MET A 73 -7.29 3.31 3.92
CA MET A 73 -6.03 4.03 3.76
C MET A 73 -6.10 5.50 4.18
N MET A 74 -7.27 6.13 4.13
CA MET A 74 -7.43 7.57 4.39
C MET A 74 -6.83 8.02 5.73
N ASN A 75 -6.86 7.14 6.73
CA ASN A 75 -6.34 7.44 8.07
C ASN A 75 -5.18 6.53 8.50
N ALA A 76 -4.80 5.54 7.69
CA ALA A 76 -3.86 4.48 8.06
C ALA A 76 -2.87 4.15 6.93
N SER A 77 -2.29 5.18 6.30
CA SER A 77 -1.26 5.00 5.29
C SER A 77 -0.14 6.04 5.36
N ASP A 78 1.07 5.62 4.97
CA ASP A 78 2.23 6.51 4.83
C ASP A 78 2.40 7.05 3.40
N ASN A 79 3.25 8.06 3.25
CA ASN A 79 3.52 8.72 1.97
C ASN A 79 4.29 7.85 0.95
N ARG A 80 4.86 6.72 1.36
CA ARG A 80 5.62 5.79 0.52
C ARG A 80 4.83 4.51 0.17
N VAL A 81 3.62 4.33 0.69
CA VAL A 81 2.80 3.13 0.48
C VAL A 81 2.67 2.74 -0.99
N THR A 82 2.61 3.72 -1.90
CA THR A 82 2.53 3.47 -3.36
C THR A 82 3.81 2.81 -3.90
N SER A 83 4.99 3.27 -3.49
CA SER A 83 6.25 2.70 -3.98
C SER A 83 6.55 1.35 -3.34
N ARG A 84 6.30 1.21 -2.03
CA ARG A 84 6.45 -0.07 -1.30
C ARG A 84 5.53 -1.15 -1.87
N LEU A 85 4.27 -0.82 -2.13
CA LEU A 85 3.34 -1.78 -2.71
C LEU A 85 3.73 -2.13 -4.16
N THR A 86 4.15 -1.15 -4.96
CA THR A 86 4.64 -1.43 -6.33
C THR A 86 5.87 -2.36 -6.32
N GLN A 87 6.74 -2.25 -5.32
CA GLN A 87 7.87 -3.16 -5.15
C GLN A 87 7.41 -4.60 -4.91
N ILE A 88 6.44 -4.81 -4.01
CA ILE A 88 5.86 -6.14 -3.76
C ILE A 88 5.17 -6.69 -5.01
N MET A 89 4.39 -5.86 -5.72
CA MET A 89 3.76 -6.26 -6.97
C MET A 89 4.79 -6.66 -8.04
N THR A 90 5.92 -5.96 -8.09
CA THR A 90 7.02 -6.31 -9.00
C THR A 90 7.66 -7.65 -8.63
N GLN A 91 7.75 -7.97 -7.34
CA GLN A 91 8.22 -9.28 -6.86
C GLN A 91 7.22 -10.38 -7.21
N ILE A 92 5.92 -10.18 -6.97
CA ILE A 92 4.84 -11.11 -7.31
C ILE A 92 4.81 -11.40 -8.81
N LYS A 93 4.92 -10.36 -9.65
CA LYS A 93 4.99 -10.50 -11.09
C LYS A 93 6.13 -11.44 -11.55
N ASN A 94 7.23 -11.55 -10.79
CA ASN A 94 8.31 -12.48 -11.14
C ASN A 94 7.95 -13.96 -10.96
N TYR A 95 6.84 -14.27 -10.27
CA TYR A 95 6.28 -15.63 -10.16
C TYR A 95 5.42 -16.01 -11.37
N ASP A 96 5.17 -15.08 -12.30
CA ASP A 96 4.58 -15.43 -13.59
C ASP A 96 5.60 -16.20 -14.43
N ALA A 97 5.44 -17.53 -14.43
CA ALA A 97 6.25 -18.48 -15.20
C ALA A 97 5.67 -18.78 -16.59
N THR A 98 4.53 -18.17 -16.96
CA THR A 98 3.81 -18.51 -18.19
C THR A 98 3.95 -17.45 -19.27
N SER A 99 3.94 -16.18 -18.88
CA SER A 99 4.00 -15.07 -19.84
C SER A 99 5.42 -14.85 -20.36
N PRO A 100 5.58 -14.44 -21.62
CA PRO A 100 6.88 -14.06 -22.14
C PRO A 100 7.41 -12.79 -21.45
N ARG A 101 8.71 -12.55 -21.62
CA ARG A 101 9.37 -11.34 -21.09
C ARG A 101 8.71 -10.07 -21.65
N GLY A 102 8.46 -9.10 -20.79
CA GLY A 102 7.74 -7.87 -21.14
C GLY A 102 6.23 -7.93 -20.92
N GLU A 103 5.69 -9.14 -20.71
CA GLU A 103 4.25 -9.39 -20.54
C GLU A 103 3.91 -10.08 -19.21
N ARG A 104 4.93 -10.43 -18.41
CA ARG A 104 4.73 -10.95 -17.06
C ARG A 104 3.94 -9.98 -16.21
N ASN A 105 2.96 -10.50 -15.47
CA ASN A 105 2.02 -9.68 -14.71
C ASN A 105 1.65 -10.28 -13.35
N VAL A 106 1.07 -9.45 -12.49
CA VAL A 106 0.66 -9.83 -11.12
C VAL A 106 -0.51 -10.81 -11.14
N GLY A 107 -1.45 -10.68 -12.08
CA GLY A 107 -2.64 -11.52 -12.16
C GLY A 107 -2.33 -13.00 -12.35
N VAL A 108 -1.30 -13.32 -13.12
CA VAL A 108 -0.79 -14.69 -13.20
C VAL A 108 0.10 -15.03 -12.00
N GLY A 109 1.04 -14.16 -11.65
CA GLY A 109 2.02 -14.43 -10.59
C GLY A 109 1.41 -14.68 -9.21
N ILE A 110 0.29 -14.03 -8.87
CA ILE A 110 -0.38 -14.17 -7.58
C ILE A 110 -1.02 -15.54 -7.34
N ALA A 111 -1.17 -16.37 -8.38
CA ALA A 111 -1.64 -17.74 -8.23
C ALA A 111 -0.62 -18.62 -7.48
N ASP A 112 0.67 -18.25 -7.48
CA ASP A 112 1.70 -18.97 -6.74
C ASP A 112 1.57 -18.71 -5.22
N PRO A 113 1.52 -19.76 -4.36
CA PRO A 113 1.45 -19.61 -2.92
C PRO A 113 2.58 -18.76 -2.30
N MET A 114 3.81 -18.84 -2.84
CA MET A 114 4.94 -18.04 -2.39
C MET A 114 4.79 -16.56 -2.77
N ALA A 115 4.10 -16.28 -3.87
CA ALA A 115 3.76 -14.91 -4.25
C ALA A 115 2.71 -14.30 -3.31
N LYS A 116 1.67 -15.06 -2.94
CA LYS A 116 0.68 -14.63 -1.94
C LYS A 116 1.32 -14.29 -0.60
N ALA A 117 2.30 -15.08 -0.17
CA ALA A 117 3.03 -14.86 1.08
C ALA A 117 3.76 -13.50 1.12
N LEU A 118 4.11 -12.90 -0.02
CA LEU A 118 4.75 -11.57 -0.07
C LEU A 118 3.80 -10.42 0.31
N LEU A 119 2.48 -10.61 0.19
CA LEU A 119 1.50 -9.61 0.59
C LEU A 119 1.07 -9.76 2.05
N LYS A 120 1.18 -10.96 2.61
CA LYS A 120 0.82 -11.21 4.00
C LYS A 120 1.73 -10.38 4.91
N GLY A 121 1.12 -9.65 5.82
CA GLY A 121 1.82 -8.75 6.74
C GLY A 121 2.21 -7.42 6.13
N PHE A 122 1.77 -7.06 4.91
CA PHE A 122 2.03 -5.74 4.37
C PHE A 122 1.33 -4.66 5.21
N ASP A 123 2.14 -3.82 5.88
CA ASP A 123 1.69 -2.63 6.57
C ASP A 123 1.54 -1.47 5.59
N PHE A 124 0.37 -0.86 5.55
CA PHE A 124 0.11 0.34 4.74
C PHE A 124 0.70 1.61 5.38
N ASN A 125 1.03 1.53 6.67
CA ASN A 125 1.65 2.58 7.45
C ASN A 125 2.92 2.07 8.15
N ASP A 126 4.09 2.38 7.60
CA ASP A 126 5.36 1.95 8.19
C ASP A 126 5.66 2.56 9.57
N SER A 127 4.95 3.62 9.97
CA SER A 127 5.08 4.19 11.33
C SER A 127 4.30 3.40 12.38
N ALA A 128 3.33 2.58 11.95
CA ALA A 128 2.43 1.81 12.79
C ALA A 128 2.24 0.41 12.21
N THR A 129 3.30 -0.41 12.31
CA THR A 129 3.22 -1.82 11.89
C THR A 129 2.31 -2.59 12.84
N LEU A 130 1.58 -3.58 12.33
CA LEU A 130 0.65 -4.38 13.15
C LEU A 130 1.33 -4.93 14.42
N GLY A 131 2.50 -5.57 14.25
CA GLY A 131 3.25 -6.15 15.37
C GLY A 131 3.86 -5.15 16.34
N SER A 132 3.88 -3.84 16.01
CA SER A 132 4.29 -2.78 16.93
C SER A 132 3.14 -2.20 17.74
N VAL A 133 1.89 -2.43 17.31
CA VAL A 133 0.69 -1.83 17.91
C VAL A 133 -0.15 -2.85 18.64
N ILE A 134 -0.29 -4.08 18.16
CA ILE A 134 -1.08 -5.12 18.82
C ILE A 134 -0.23 -6.36 19.12
N PHE A 135 -0.39 -6.86 20.34
CA PHE A 135 0.29 -8.03 20.87
C PHE A 135 -0.67 -9.18 21.20
N ALA A 136 -1.98 -8.92 21.22
CA ALA A 136 -2.99 -9.96 21.40
C ALA A 136 -3.00 -10.93 20.21
N PRO A 137 -3.11 -12.24 20.48
CA PRO A 137 -3.32 -13.23 19.44
C PRO A 137 -4.72 -13.11 18.83
N PHE A 138 -4.81 -13.35 17.54
CA PHE A 138 -6.09 -13.44 16.82
C PHE A 138 -6.04 -14.57 15.79
N THR A 139 -7.22 -14.99 15.34
CA THR A 139 -7.37 -15.98 14.27
C THR A 139 -8.21 -15.42 13.14
N VAL A 140 -7.90 -15.79 11.91
CA VAL A 140 -8.67 -15.40 10.71
C VAL A 140 -9.36 -16.63 10.14
N ASN A 141 -10.69 -16.58 10.01
CA ASN A 141 -11.45 -17.57 9.27
C ASN A 141 -11.51 -17.17 7.80
N THR A 142 -10.76 -17.85 6.93
CA THR A 142 -10.71 -17.52 5.49
C THR A 142 -12.02 -17.79 4.76
N GLY A 143 -12.91 -18.64 5.29
CA GLY A 143 -14.22 -18.88 4.68
C GLY A 143 -15.18 -17.69 4.81
N THR A 144 -15.13 -16.98 5.94
CA THR A 144 -16.08 -15.89 6.27
C THR A 144 -15.44 -14.51 6.37
N GLY A 145 -14.12 -14.45 6.53
CA GLY A 145 -13.37 -13.25 6.86
C GLY A 145 -13.48 -12.81 8.32
N ASP A 146 -14.05 -13.64 9.20
CA ASP A 146 -14.10 -13.36 10.63
C ASP A 146 -12.70 -13.32 11.24
N ILE A 147 -12.38 -12.22 11.93
CA ILE A 147 -11.17 -12.08 12.74
C ILE A 147 -11.58 -12.13 14.21
N ALA A 148 -11.19 -13.20 14.90
CA ALA A 148 -11.56 -13.43 16.29
C ALA A 148 -10.40 -13.13 17.24
N PHE A 149 -10.70 -12.34 18.27
CA PHE A 149 -9.84 -12.06 19.42
C PHE A 149 -10.41 -12.82 20.64
N PRO A 150 -9.92 -14.05 20.93
CA PRO A 150 -10.48 -14.89 21.98
C PRO A 150 -10.23 -14.34 23.40
N ALA A 151 -9.20 -13.50 23.55
CA ALA A 151 -8.93 -12.71 24.74
C ALA A 151 -8.28 -11.40 24.30
N PHE A 152 -8.71 -10.29 24.88
CA PHE A 152 -8.16 -8.97 24.58
C PHE A 152 -8.30 -8.06 25.79
N THR A 153 -7.18 -7.68 26.39
CA THR A 153 -7.09 -6.73 27.49
C THR A 153 -6.39 -5.47 26.99
N PRO A 154 -7.13 -4.41 26.62
CA PRO A 154 -6.58 -3.26 25.90
C PRO A 154 -5.33 -2.65 26.54
N ILE A 155 -5.30 -2.43 27.86
CA ILE A 155 -4.14 -1.80 28.50
C ILE A 155 -2.84 -2.63 28.41
N ASN A 156 -2.95 -3.94 28.19
CA ASN A 156 -1.83 -4.87 28.11
C ASN A 156 -1.48 -5.25 26.66
N ASP A 157 -2.50 -5.34 25.81
CA ASP A 157 -2.39 -6.00 24.51
C ASP A 157 -2.17 -5.04 23.33
N ILE A 158 -2.18 -3.72 23.59
CA ILE A 158 -1.87 -2.71 22.57
C ILE A 158 -0.83 -1.70 23.06
N TYR A 159 0.00 -1.25 22.13
CA TYR A 159 0.78 -0.03 22.28
C TYR A 159 -0.02 1.13 21.70
N TYR A 160 -0.34 2.12 22.54
CA TYR A 160 -1.23 3.23 22.17
C TYR A 160 -0.59 4.60 22.45
N PRO A 161 -0.96 5.63 21.67
CA PRO A 161 -0.42 6.98 21.85
C PRO A 161 -0.89 7.63 23.15
N THR A 162 -0.07 8.52 23.70
CA THR A 162 -0.42 9.31 24.88
C THR A 162 -1.71 10.10 24.65
N GLY A 163 -2.64 9.98 25.60
CA GLY A 163 -3.94 10.65 25.54
C GLY A 163 -5.05 9.86 24.85
N ALA A 164 -4.76 8.69 24.25
CA ALA A 164 -5.80 7.79 23.79
C ALA A 164 -6.59 7.25 24.99
N THR A 165 -7.92 7.25 24.86
CA THR A 165 -8.84 6.64 25.83
C THR A 165 -9.58 5.45 25.22
N HIS A 166 -9.64 5.36 23.90
CA HIS A 166 -10.32 4.30 23.17
C HIS A 166 -9.49 3.81 21.98
N VAL A 167 -9.70 2.54 21.63
CA VAL A 167 -9.19 1.90 20.43
C VAL A 167 -10.36 1.34 19.64
N SER A 168 -10.35 1.55 18.33
CA SER A 168 -11.29 0.92 17.42
C SER A 168 -10.61 -0.13 16.56
N PHE A 169 -11.36 -1.18 16.28
CA PHE A 169 -10.99 -2.26 15.38
C PHE A 169 -12.03 -2.37 14.27
N LYS A 170 -11.54 -2.61 13.05
CA LYS A 170 -12.38 -2.91 11.90
C LYS A 170 -11.66 -3.90 11.00
N SER A 171 -12.37 -4.91 10.52
CA SER A 171 -11.86 -5.79 9.48
C SER A 171 -12.46 -5.44 8.12
N ALA A 172 -11.74 -5.81 7.07
CA ALA A 172 -12.29 -5.85 5.73
C ALA A 172 -11.88 -7.14 5.04
N PHE A 173 -12.79 -7.70 4.26
CA PHE A 173 -12.56 -8.85 3.40
C PHE A 173 -12.68 -8.35 1.97
N ALA A 174 -11.61 -8.45 1.18
CA ALA A 174 -11.62 -8.06 -0.23
C ALA A 174 -11.40 -9.27 -1.15
N ASP A 175 -12.07 -9.24 -2.30
CA ASP A 175 -11.71 -9.99 -3.50
C ASP A 175 -11.08 -9.02 -4.49
N VAL A 176 -9.86 -9.32 -4.95
CA VAL A 176 -9.15 -8.49 -5.93
C VAL A 176 -8.74 -9.35 -7.11
N ASP A 177 -9.36 -9.10 -8.26
CA ASP A 177 -9.04 -9.73 -9.53
C ASP A 177 -8.04 -8.85 -10.29
N PHE A 178 -6.77 -9.20 -10.17
CA PHE A 178 -5.67 -8.50 -10.86
C PHE A 178 -5.63 -8.74 -12.37
N VAL A 179 -6.38 -9.72 -12.90
CA VAL A 179 -6.46 -10.01 -14.34
C VAL A 179 -7.52 -9.12 -14.99
N ASN A 180 -8.71 -9.05 -14.41
CA ASN A 180 -9.84 -8.28 -14.93
C ASN A 180 -9.92 -6.85 -14.38
N GLU A 181 -9.00 -6.48 -13.48
CA GLU A 181 -8.92 -5.17 -12.83
C GLU A 181 -10.19 -4.76 -12.07
N VAL A 182 -10.85 -5.74 -11.43
CA VAL A 182 -12.04 -5.54 -10.62
C VAL A 182 -11.80 -5.96 -9.17
N SER A 183 -12.57 -5.39 -8.25
CA SER A 183 -12.50 -5.72 -6.83
C SER A 183 -13.84 -5.56 -6.14
N ALA A 184 -14.11 -6.40 -5.14
CA ALA A 184 -15.22 -6.26 -4.21
C ALA A 184 -14.67 -6.27 -2.77
N ILE A 185 -15.35 -5.59 -1.85
CA ILE A 185 -14.92 -5.51 -0.45
C ILE A 185 -16.12 -5.43 0.48
N GLU A 186 -16.07 -6.20 1.56
CA GLU A 186 -17.05 -6.21 2.64
C GLU A 186 -16.35 -5.85 3.95
N TYR A 187 -17.06 -5.16 4.84
CA TYR A 187 -16.50 -4.64 6.09
C TYR A 187 -17.20 -5.22 7.29
N SER A 188 -16.47 -5.39 8.40
CA SER A 188 -17.11 -5.57 9.69
C SER A 188 -17.71 -4.25 10.20
N PRO A 189 -18.67 -4.32 11.13
CA PRO A 189 -18.93 -3.23 12.06
C PRO A 189 -17.64 -2.82 12.79
N VAL A 190 -17.60 -1.58 13.27
CA VAL A 190 -16.50 -1.09 14.10
C VAL A 190 -16.67 -1.62 15.52
N GLN A 191 -15.65 -2.29 16.05
CA GLN A 191 -15.57 -2.61 17.46
C GLN A 191 -14.79 -1.49 18.16
N ASN A 192 -15.45 -0.74 19.04
CA ASN A 192 -14.82 0.35 19.80
C ASN A 192 -14.74 -0.03 21.28
N LEU A 193 -13.54 0.04 21.84
CA LEU A 193 -13.26 -0.41 23.21
C LEU A 193 -12.55 0.71 23.99
N ALA A 194 -12.91 0.88 25.25
CA ALA A 194 -12.13 1.68 26.17
C ALA A 194 -10.77 1.03 26.38
N ILE A 195 -9.72 1.85 26.52
CA ILE A 195 -8.38 1.35 26.86
C ILE A 195 -8.33 1.15 28.38
N ASP A 196 -8.68 -0.05 28.82
CA ASP A 196 -8.74 -0.43 30.24
C ASP A 196 -8.16 -1.84 30.50
N GLY A 197 -8.24 -2.28 31.75
CA GLY A 197 -7.78 -3.59 32.20
C GLY A 197 -8.79 -4.72 32.03
N THR A 198 -9.89 -4.51 31.29
CA THR A 198 -10.98 -5.48 31.16
C THR A 198 -10.72 -6.43 30.00
N ASN A 199 -10.62 -7.74 30.27
CA ASN A 199 -10.57 -8.74 29.21
C ASN A 199 -11.91 -8.80 28.46
N THR A 200 -11.90 -8.42 27.19
CA THR A 200 -13.08 -8.29 26.34
C THR A 200 -12.86 -9.04 25.02
N PRO A 201 -13.24 -10.33 24.94
CA PRO A 201 -13.22 -11.08 23.68
C PRO A 201 -14.19 -10.47 22.66
N PHE A 202 -13.81 -10.46 21.37
CA PHE A 202 -14.66 -9.94 20.29
C PHE A 202 -14.32 -10.54 18.94
N ASN A 203 -15.24 -10.38 17.99
CA ASN A 203 -15.11 -10.84 16.60
C ASN A 203 -15.37 -9.68 15.64
N LEU A 204 -14.62 -9.64 14.54
CA LEU A 204 -14.80 -8.69 13.45
C LEU A 204 -15.32 -9.45 12.23
N ILE A 205 -16.65 -9.50 12.10
CA ILE A 205 -17.33 -10.29 11.08
C ILE A 205 -17.76 -9.37 9.92
N PRO A 206 -17.19 -9.55 8.71
CA PRO A 206 -17.66 -8.86 7.51
C PRO A 206 -19.13 -9.20 7.20
N ALA A 207 -19.87 -8.25 6.61
CA ALA A 207 -21.29 -8.42 6.32
C ALA A 207 -21.59 -9.61 5.38
N ALA A 208 -20.67 -9.93 4.47
CA ALA A 208 -20.75 -11.08 3.58
C ALA A 208 -19.35 -11.47 3.07
N VAL A 209 -19.29 -12.59 2.35
CA VAL A 209 -18.12 -12.93 1.52
C VAL A 209 -18.19 -12.09 0.24
N PRO A 210 -17.14 -11.31 -0.10
CA PRO A 210 -17.12 -10.53 -1.33
C PRO A 210 -17.27 -11.42 -2.56
N ALA A 211 -18.16 -11.01 -3.47
CA ALA A 211 -18.34 -11.66 -4.76
C ALA A 211 -17.07 -11.55 -5.61
N GLY A 212 -16.79 -12.58 -6.42
CA GLY A 212 -15.62 -12.62 -7.30
C GLY A 212 -14.79 -13.88 -7.10
N ALA A 213 -13.90 -14.10 -8.06
CA ALA A 213 -12.97 -15.23 -8.12
C ALA A 213 -11.51 -14.74 -8.11
N GLY A 214 -11.26 -13.53 -7.63
CA GLY A 214 -9.94 -12.96 -7.49
C GLY A 214 -9.19 -13.51 -6.27
N THR A 215 -8.10 -12.83 -5.93
CA THR A 215 -7.33 -13.12 -4.72
C THR A 215 -8.09 -12.61 -3.50
N LYS A 216 -8.26 -13.44 -2.48
CA LYS A 216 -8.93 -13.08 -1.24
C LYS A 216 -7.93 -12.47 -0.26
N LEU A 217 -8.17 -11.24 0.20
CA LEU A 217 -7.31 -10.52 1.14
C LEU A 217 -8.12 -10.11 2.37
N TYR A 218 -7.52 -10.29 3.55
CA TYR A 218 -8.13 -9.96 4.84
C TYR A 218 -7.34 -8.84 5.49
N PHE A 219 -8.03 -7.76 5.85
CA PHE A 219 -7.43 -6.56 6.41
C PHE A 219 -7.86 -6.36 7.85
N LEU A 220 -6.93 -5.86 8.67
CA LEU A 220 -7.21 -5.36 10.00
C LEU A 220 -6.83 -3.89 10.08
N THR A 221 -7.75 -3.07 10.57
CA THR A 221 -7.57 -1.65 10.82
C THR A 221 -7.68 -1.38 12.32
N ILE A 222 -6.74 -0.59 12.85
CA ILE A 222 -6.72 -0.15 14.25
C ILE A 222 -6.58 1.38 14.27
N GLU A 223 -7.48 2.06 14.98
CA GLU A 223 -7.45 3.52 15.14
C GLU A 223 -7.60 3.92 16.61
N PHE A 224 -7.00 5.05 17.00
CA PHE A 224 -7.02 5.54 18.38
C PHE A 224 -7.83 6.84 18.52
N PHE A 225 -8.55 6.93 19.64
CA PHE A 225 -9.44 8.05 19.94
C PHE A 225 -9.21 8.57 21.35
N GLN A 226 -9.46 9.86 21.51
CA GLN A 226 -9.56 10.52 22.81
C GLN A 226 -10.99 10.95 23.06
N GLU A 227 -11.53 10.57 24.20
CA GLU A 227 -12.83 11.02 24.66
C GLU A 227 -12.71 12.29 25.49
N VAL A 228 -13.50 13.30 25.14
CA VAL A 228 -13.63 14.55 25.90
C VAL A 228 -15.12 14.85 26.03
N ASN A 229 -15.62 14.92 27.27
CA ASN A 229 -17.01 15.19 27.60
C ASN A 229 -18.00 14.23 26.90
N GLY A 230 -17.67 12.94 26.81
CA GLY A 230 -18.51 11.92 26.18
C GLY A 230 -18.50 11.93 24.64
N ILE A 231 -17.66 12.76 24.01
CA ILE A 231 -17.46 12.78 22.56
C ILE A 231 -16.05 12.26 22.24
N GLN A 232 -15.97 11.30 21.33
CA GLN A 232 -14.69 10.73 20.89
C GLN A 232 -14.16 11.44 19.65
N TYR A 233 -12.89 11.83 19.73
CA TYR A 233 -12.15 12.48 18.67
C TYR A 233 -11.02 11.55 18.21
N SER A 234 -10.95 11.29 16.91
CA SER A 234 -9.80 10.58 16.35
C SER A 234 -8.54 11.39 16.63
N LEU A 235 -7.49 10.73 17.12
CA LEU A 235 -6.22 11.40 17.41
C LEU A 235 -5.51 11.89 16.14
N LYS A 236 -5.93 11.44 14.95
CA LYS A 236 -5.51 11.91 13.60
C LYS A 236 -4.02 12.17 13.40
N ASN A 237 -3.13 11.64 14.23
CA ASN A 237 -1.71 11.93 14.13
C ASN A 237 -1.02 11.07 13.04
N GLY A 238 -1.76 10.15 12.40
CA GLY A 238 -1.30 9.29 11.30
C GLY A 238 -0.18 8.32 11.67
N ALA A 239 0.40 8.45 12.86
CA ALA A 239 1.60 7.74 13.28
C ALA A 239 1.31 6.40 13.97
N TYR A 240 0.05 6.17 14.40
CA TYR A 240 -0.31 4.98 15.21
C TYR A 240 -1.44 4.15 14.60
N ASN A 241 -2.08 4.63 13.52
CA ASN A 241 -3.17 3.90 12.91
C ASN A 241 -2.62 2.78 12.02
N VAL A 242 -3.10 1.57 12.27
CA VAL A 242 -2.68 0.37 11.55
C VAL A 242 -3.66 0.08 10.42
N LEU A 243 -3.12 -0.29 9.27
CA LEU A 243 -3.83 -1.04 8.25
C LEU A 243 -2.85 -2.11 7.73
N ASN A 244 -3.22 -3.37 7.90
CA ASN A 244 -2.37 -4.51 7.58
C ASN A 244 -3.15 -5.61 6.84
N ILE A 245 -2.47 -6.34 5.94
CA ILE A 245 -2.99 -7.57 5.32
C ILE A 245 -2.68 -8.75 6.23
N VAL A 246 -3.65 -9.15 7.06
CA VAL A 246 -3.43 -10.19 8.08
C VAL A 246 -3.42 -11.60 7.52
N GLU A 247 -4.09 -11.85 6.39
CA GLU A 247 -4.14 -13.15 5.74
C GLU A 247 -4.44 -13.02 4.24
N LEU A 248 -4.15 -14.09 3.49
CA LEU A 248 -4.59 -14.28 2.10
C LEU A 248 -5.18 -15.68 1.90
N ALA A 249 -6.12 -15.82 0.95
CA ALA A 249 -6.65 -17.09 0.49
C ALA A 249 -6.67 -17.18 -1.04
#